data_AF-A0A7X7L3Z4-F1
#
_entry.id   AF-A0A7X7L3Z4-F1
#
_cell.length_a   1.000
_cell.length_b   1.000
_cell.length_c   1.000
_cell.angle_alpha   90.00
_cell.angle_beta   90.00
_cell.angle_gamma   90.00
#
_symmetry.space_group_name_H-M   'P 1'
#
loop_
_entity.id
_entity.type
_entity.pdbx_description
1 polymer ?
#
loop_
_entity_poly.entity_id
_entity_poly.type
_entity_poly.pdbx_seq_one_letter_code
_entity_poly.pdbx_strand_id
1 'polypeptide(L)' 'MVEDFLDEETRAEDILLGSVGIDGDAKIVNVELRGMGYRGIARWPDGEVAEFESEDELNELEAWAIEILRDRQQLGH' A
#
# COMPACT_ATOMS: atom_id res chain seq x y z
N MET A 1 -16.51 0.19 18.52
CA MET A 1 -16.58 0.25 17.05
C MET A 1 -15.19 0.60 16.55
N VAL A 2 -14.30 -0.39 16.49
CA VAL A 2 -12.89 -0.23 16.08
C VAL A 2 -12.46 -1.37 15.14
N GLU A 3 -13.44 -2.11 14.61
CA GLU A 3 -13.21 -3.35 13.86
C GLU A 3 -13.23 -3.13 12.34
N ASP A 4 -13.54 -1.92 11.85
CA ASP A 4 -13.65 -1.65 10.40
C ASP A 4 -12.34 -1.12 9.78
N PHE A 5 -11.56 -0.34 10.53
CA PHE A 5 -10.36 0.34 10.01
C PHE A 5 -9.18 -0.62 9.74
N LEU A 6 -9.03 -1.69 10.53
CA LEU A 6 -7.94 -2.65 10.36
C LEU A 6 -8.09 -3.45 9.05
N ASP A 7 -9.35 -3.67 8.62
CA ASP A 7 -9.70 -4.32 7.36
C ASP A 7 -9.40 -3.41 6.17
N GLU A 8 -9.67 -2.10 6.26
CA GLU A 8 -9.41 -1.16 5.16
C GLU A 8 -7.93 -1.02 4.84
N GLU A 9 -7.07 -0.86 5.87
CA GLU A 9 -5.62 -0.79 5.67
C GLU A 9 -5.08 -2.09 5.08
N THR A 10 -5.43 -3.23 5.67
CA THR A 10 -4.96 -4.54 5.20
C THR A 10 -5.43 -4.79 3.77
N ARG A 11 -6.65 -4.37 3.43
CA ARG A 11 -7.19 -4.47 2.08
C ARG A 11 -6.50 -3.53 1.10
N ALA A 12 -6.18 -2.30 1.51
CA ALA A 12 -5.41 -1.37 0.70
C ALA A 12 -4.01 -1.93 0.40
N GLU A 13 -3.36 -2.53 1.40
CA GLU A 13 -2.07 -3.21 1.21
C GLU A 13 -2.17 -4.36 0.21
N ASP A 14 -3.17 -5.24 0.36
CA ASP A 14 -3.39 -6.40 -0.51
C ASP A 14 -3.64 -5.99 -1.97
N ILE A 15 -4.40 -4.91 -2.20
CA ILE A 15 -4.66 -4.38 -3.54
C ILE A 15 -3.37 -3.94 -4.23
N LEU A 16 -2.55 -3.12 -3.56
CA LEU A 16 -1.32 -2.59 -4.17
C LEU A 16 -0.26 -3.67 -4.34
N LEU A 17 -0.06 -4.50 -3.33
CA LEU A 17 0.90 -5.61 -3.38
C LEU A 17 0.49 -6.64 -4.44
N GLY A 18 -0.79 -6.99 -4.51
CA GLY A 18 -1.34 -7.88 -5.52
C GLY A 18 -1.19 -7.32 -6.94
N SER A 19 -1.31 -6.00 -7.13
CA SER A 19 -1.14 -5.35 -8.43
C SER A 19 0.30 -5.50 -8.97
N VAL A 20 1.30 -5.45 -8.09
CA VAL A 20 2.73 -5.62 -8.45
C VAL A 20 3.22 -7.07 -8.35
N GLY A 21 2.34 -8.02 -8.02
CA GLY A 21 2.69 -9.43 -7.87
C GLY A 21 3.54 -9.75 -6.63
N ILE A 22 3.41 -8.93 -5.58
CA ILE A 22 3.98 -9.22 -4.27
C ILE A 22 2.93 -10.00 -3.47
N ASP A 23 3.20 -11.29 -3.30
CA ASP A 23 2.41 -12.17 -2.45
C ASP A 23 3.08 -12.39 -1.09
N GLY A 24 2.30 -12.45 -0.02
CA GLY A 24 2.74 -12.83 1.33
C GLY A 24 2.40 -11.79 2.42
N ASP A 25 2.89 -12.00 3.65
CA ASP A 25 2.69 -11.10 4.81
C ASP A 25 3.46 -9.76 4.71
N ALA A 26 3.72 -9.28 3.49
CA ALA A 26 4.34 -7.98 3.26
C ALA A 26 3.43 -6.86 3.76
N LYS A 27 4.01 -5.86 4.43
CA LYS A 27 3.33 -4.65 4.90
C LYS A 27 3.87 -3.43 4.19
N ILE A 28 3.00 -2.55 3.73
CA ILE A 28 3.40 -1.31 3.07
C ILE A 28 3.78 -0.30 4.15
N VAL A 29 5.05 0.08 4.18
CA VAL A 29 5.58 1.05 5.14
C VAL A 29 5.60 2.47 4.58
N ASN A 30 5.65 2.61 3.25
CA ASN A 30 5.62 3.90 2.56
C ASN A 30 4.96 3.70 1.18
N VAL A 31 4.19 4.69 0.73
CA VAL A 31 3.63 4.73 -0.63
C VAL A 31 3.46 6.17 -1.09
N GLU A 32 3.87 6.43 -2.31
CA GLU A 32 3.94 7.75 -2.92
C GLU A 32 3.41 7.69 -4.35
N LEU A 33 2.63 8.71 -4.74
CA LEU A 33 2.17 8.87 -6.11
C LEU A 33 3.33 9.31 -7.01
N ARG A 34 3.47 8.67 -8.16
CA ARG A 34 4.56 8.91 -9.12
C ARG A 34 3.98 9.05 -10.52
N GLY A 35 3.73 10.29 -10.94
CA GLY A 35 3.15 10.58 -12.26
C GLY A 35 1.72 10.04 -12.36
N MET A 36 1.51 9.05 -13.24
CA MET A 36 0.23 8.38 -13.44
C MET A 36 0.05 7.13 -12.56
N GLY A 37 1.15 6.63 -11.97
CA GLY A 37 1.17 5.45 -11.13
C GLY A 37 1.68 5.75 -9.72
N TYR A 38 2.37 4.79 -9.11
CA TYR A 38 2.79 4.85 -7.71
C TYR A 38 4.07 4.07 -7.45
N ARG A 39 4.74 4.45 -6.36
CA ARG A 39 5.88 3.73 -5.81
C ARG A 39 5.66 3.53 -4.33
N GLY A 40 5.95 2.33 -3.84
CA GLY A 40 5.89 2.03 -2.42
C GLY A 40 7.05 1.17 -1.97
N ILE A 41 7.11 1.00 -0.65
CA ILE A 41 8.09 0.18 0.03
C ILE A 41 7.32 -0.84 0.85
N ALA A 42 7.56 -2.12 0.55
CA ALA A 42 7.03 -3.26 1.27
C ALA A 42 8.08 -3.78 2.25
N ARG A 43 7.65 -4.19 3.44
CA ARG A 43 8.47 -4.81 4.46
C ARG A 43 7.84 -6.11 4.94
N TRP A 44 8.60 -7.19 4.92
CA TRP A 44 8.19 -8.49 5.42
C TRP A 44 8.49 -8.63 6.92
N PRO A 45 7.81 -9.55 7.62
CA PRO A 45 8.03 -9.79 9.05
C PRO A 45 9.45 -10.27 9.38
N ASP A 46 10.17 -10.88 8.43
CA ASP A 46 11.57 -11.27 8.59
C ASP A 46 12.54 -10.07 8.60
N GLY A 47 12.05 -8.88 8.22
CA GLY A 47 12.84 -7.66 8.12
C GLY A 47 13.36 -7.38 6.72
N GLU A 48 13.08 -8.25 5.75
CA GLU A 48 13.28 -7.98 4.32
C GLU A 48 12.45 -6.75 3.90
N VAL A 49 13.04 -5.92 3.03
CA VAL A 49 12.41 -4.71 2.49
C VAL A 49 12.63 -4.70 0.99
N ALA A 50 11.57 -4.43 0.24
CA ALA A 50 11.61 -4.30 -1.21
C ALA A 50 10.80 -3.09 -1.65
N GLU A 51 11.28 -2.46 -2.70
CA GLU A 51 10.61 -1.34 -3.34
C GLU A 51 9.79 -1.88 -4.51
N PHE A 52 8.56 -1.38 -4.64
CA PHE A 52 7.68 -1.70 -5.75
C PHE A 52 7.22 -0.42 -6.42
N GLU A 53 7.02 -0.46 -7.72
CA GLU A 53 6.43 0.64 -8.47
C GLU A 53 5.54 0.10 -9.57
N SER A 54 4.49 0.87 -9.86
CA SER A 54 3.63 0.69 -11.00
C SER A 54 3.69 1.97 -11.83
N GLU A 55 3.98 1.82 -13.12
CA GLU A 55 4.00 2.92 -14.09
C GLU A 55 2.64 3.09 -14.79
N ASP A 56 1.72 2.16 -14.55
CA ASP A 56 0.38 2.15 -15.12
C ASP A 56 -0.54 3.20 -14.47
N GLU A 57 -1.60 3.56 -15.19
CA GLU A 57 -2.63 4.45 -14.65
C GLU A 57 -3.35 3.77 -13.49
N LEU A 58 -3.41 4.47 -12.36
CA LEU A 58 -4.11 4.02 -11.15
C LEU A 58 -5.56 3.67 -11.46
N ASN A 59 -5.94 2.43 -11.15
CA ASN A 59 -7.34 2.07 -11.13
C ASN A 59 -8.05 2.61 -9.86
N GLU A 60 -9.38 2.58 -9.83
CA GLU A 60 -10.19 3.11 -8.72
C GLU A 60 -9.83 2.48 -7.36
N LEU A 61 -9.44 1.20 -7.35
CA LEU A 61 -9.04 0.50 -6.13
C LEU A 61 -7.63 0.88 -5.67
N GLU A 62 -6.69 1.01 -6.59
CA GLU A 62 -5.32 1.45 -6.30
C GLU A 62 -5.30 2.90 -5.81
N ALA A 63 -6.10 3.78 -6.44
CA ALA A 63 -6.25 5.16 -6.00
C ALA A 63 -6.79 5.21 -4.56
N TRP A 64 -7.87 4.48 -4.27
CA TRP A 64 -8.41 4.36 -2.92
C TRP A 64 -7.37 3.82 -1.93
N ALA A 65 -6.67 2.75 -2.28
CA ALA A 65 -5.68 2.12 -1.42
C ALA A 65 -4.53 3.08 -1.07
N ILE A 66 -4.04 3.86 -2.04
CA ILE A 66 -3.01 4.87 -1.80
C ILE A 66 -3.52 5.98 -0.87
N GLU A 67 -4.78 6.40 -1.01
CA GLU A 67 -5.37 7.40 -0.12
C GLU A 67 -5.42 6.91 1.33
N ILE A 68 -5.89 5.68 1.56
CA ILE A 68 -5.94 5.06 2.90
C ILE A 68 -4.53 4.99 3.52
N LEU A 69 -3.56 4.51 2.75
CA LEU A 69 -2.19 4.33 3.24
C LEU A 69 -1.44 5.65 3.43
N ARG A 70 -1.73 6.69 2.63
CA ARG A 70 -1.20 8.05 2.83
C ARG A 70 -1.80 8.73 4.06
N ASP A 71 -3.08 8.51 4.33
CA ASP A 71 -3.75 9.08 5.51
C ASP A 71 -3.14 8.50 6.80
N ARG A 72 -2.99 7.18 6.85
CA ARG A 72 -2.29 6.48 7.94
C ARG A 72 -0.86 6.98 8.14
N GLN A 73 -0.08 7.16 7.08
CA GLN A 73 1.30 7.66 7.21
C GLN A 73 1.37 9.07 7.81
N GLN A 74 0.37 9.91 7.58
CA GLN A 74 0.29 11.26 8.15
C GLN A 74 -0.15 11.27 9.61
N LEU A 75 -0.93 10.27 10.04
CA LEU A 75 -1.39 10.11 11.42
C LEU A 75 -0.33 9.53 12.36
N GLY A 76 0.82 9.09 11.83
CA GLY A 76 1.96 8.59 12.61
C GLY A 76 2.91 9.65 13.17
N HIS A 77 2.54 10.95 13.18
CA HIS A 77 3.36 12.05 13.70
C HIS A 77 2.77 12.72 14.95
#